data_AF-A0A7X8I5A9-F1
#
_entry.id   AF-A0A7X8I5A9-F1
#
_cell.length_a   1.000
_cell.length_b   1.000
_cell.length_c   1.000
_cell.angle_alpha   90.00
_cell.angle_beta   90.00
_cell.angle_gamma   90.00
#
_symmetry.space_group_name_H-M   'P 1'
#
loop_
_entity.id
_entity.type
_entity.pdbx_description
1 polymer ?
#
loop_
_entity_poly.entity_id
_entity_poly.type
_entity_poly.pdbx_seq_one_letter_code
_entity_poly.pdbx_strand_id
1 'polypeptide(L)'
;MSMFCYQCQEAAGGKGCTKVGVCGKTADLANLQDLMIYALKGISELGLKADEAGIEMPRLDRFVIEGLFMTITNANFDKDRFFEKIKDALKLRDELKDEL
;
A
#
# COMPACT_ATOMS: atom_id res chain seq x y z
N MET A 1 -2.55 -16.80 -12.63
CA MET A 1 -2.94 -15.39 -12.79
C MET A 1 -1.71 -14.55 -12.47
N SER A 2 -1.45 -13.46 -13.20
CA SER A 2 -0.26 -12.62 -12.95
C SER A 2 -0.55 -11.46 -11.99
N MET A 3 -1.83 -11.13 -11.77
CA MET A 3 -2.34 -10.12 -10.82
C MET A 3 -3.80 -10.43 -10.46
N PHE A 4 -4.37 -9.71 -9.49
CA PHE A 4 -5.81 -9.61 -9.28
C PHE A 4 -6.19 -8.21 -8.77
N CYS A 5 -6.98 -7.45 -9.54
CA CYS A 5 -7.45 -6.13 -9.10
C CYS A 5 -8.88 -5.87 -9.59
N TYR A 6 -9.76 -5.47 -8.68
CA TYR A 6 -11.19 -5.29 -8.90
C TYR A 6 -11.77 -3.99 -8.29
N GLN A 7 -10.91 -3.03 -7.94
CA GLN A 7 -11.31 -1.87 -7.13
C GLN A 7 -12.13 -0.82 -7.89
N CYS A 8 -12.10 -0.83 -9.22
CA CYS A 8 -12.82 0.15 -10.05
C CYS A 8 -13.98 -0.50 -10.79
N GLN A 9 -14.95 0.34 -11.19
CA GLN A 9 -16.14 -0.07 -11.92
C GLN A 9 -15.79 -0.74 -13.27
N GLU A 10 -14.69 -0.33 -13.91
CA GLU A 10 -14.24 -0.83 -15.21
C GLU A 10 -13.45 -2.15 -15.14
N ALA A 11 -13.39 -2.82 -13.99
CA ALA A 11 -12.67 -4.09 -13.86
C ALA A 11 -13.14 -5.11 -14.91
N ALA A 12 -12.19 -5.87 -15.49
CA ALA A 12 -12.46 -6.74 -16.63
C ALA A 12 -13.65 -7.68 -16.38
N GLY A 13 -14.65 -7.61 -17.27
CA GLY A 13 -15.89 -8.38 -17.20
C GLY A 13 -16.75 -8.11 -15.96
N GLY A 14 -16.56 -6.98 -15.27
CA GLY A 14 -17.21 -6.69 -13.99
C GLY A 14 -16.80 -7.62 -12.85
N LYS A 15 -15.65 -8.31 -12.97
CA LYS A 15 -15.20 -9.33 -12.01
C LYS A 15 -13.82 -9.01 -11.44
N GLY A 16 -12.84 -8.74 -12.29
CA GLY A 16 -11.46 -8.50 -11.86
C GLY A 16 -10.45 -8.62 -13.01
N CYS A 17 -9.46 -7.74 -12.98
CA CYS A 17 -8.34 -7.76 -13.93
C CYS A 17 -7.30 -8.78 -13.48
N THR A 18 -6.92 -9.72 -14.36
CA THR A 18 -6.07 -10.88 -14.00
C THR A 18 -4.78 -11.04 -14.83
N LYS A 19 -4.62 -10.20 -15.86
CA LYS A 19 -3.45 -10.15 -16.76
C LYS A 19 -2.87 -8.74 -16.86
N VAL A 20 -3.75 -7.77 -17.13
CA VAL A 20 -3.48 -6.32 -17.17
C VAL A 20 -4.77 -5.61 -16.74
N GLY A 21 -4.65 -4.45 -16.10
CA GLY A 21 -5.77 -3.60 -15.75
C GLY A 21 -6.39 -2.94 -16.99
N VAL A 22 -7.72 -2.80 -17.02
CA VAL A 22 -8.42 -2.01 -18.05
C VAL A 22 -7.92 -0.55 -18.05
N CYS A 23 -7.57 -0.03 -16.88
CA CYS A 23 -6.92 1.28 -16.71
C CYS A 23 -5.45 1.36 -17.16
N GLY A 24 -4.88 0.29 -17.74
CA GLY A 24 -3.48 0.23 -18.17
C GLY A 24 -2.48 -0.20 -17.10
N LYS A 25 -2.92 -0.45 -15.85
CA LYS A 25 -2.04 -0.94 -14.77
C LYS A 25 -1.46 -2.32 -15.12
N THR A 26 -0.15 -2.44 -15.19
CA THR A 26 0.54 -3.71 -15.46
C THR A 26 0.49 -4.63 -14.24
N ALA A 27 0.68 -5.94 -14.46
CA ALA A 27 0.57 -6.93 -13.39
C ALA A 27 1.62 -6.74 -12.27
N ASP A 28 2.85 -6.39 -12.63
CA ASP A 28 3.91 -6.10 -11.67
C ASP A 28 3.62 -4.84 -10.83
N LEU A 29 3.10 -3.77 -11.45
CA LEU A 29 2.66 -2.58 -10.72
C LEU A 29 1.47 -2.90 -9.79
N ALA A 30 0.53 -3.72 -10.22
CA ALA A 30 -0.57 -4.16 -9.35
C ALA A 30 -0.06 -4.93 -8.12
N ASN A 31 0.88 -5.86 -8.32
CA ASN A 31 1.46 -6.63 -7.22
C ASN A 31 2.30 -5.74 -6.27
N LEU A 32 2.93 -4.68 -6.77
CA LEU A 32 3.59 -3.67 -5.93
C LEU A 32 2.59 -2.87 -5.10
N GLN A 33 1.44 -2.50 -5.68
CA GLN A 33 0.34 -1.87 -4.91
C GLN A 33 -0.17 -2.81 -3.81
N ASP A 34 -0.33 -4.10 -4.10
CA ASP A 34 -0.72 -5.10 -3.09
C ASP A 34 0.32 -5.19 -1.96
N LEU A 35 1.62 -5.21 -2.30
CA LEU A 35 2.70 -5.24 -1.31
C LEU A 35 2.76 -3.95 -0.48
N MET A 36 2.47 -2.79 -1.08
CA MET A 36 2.35 -1.52 -0.36
C MET A 36 1.22 -1.60 0.68
N ILE A 37 0.03 -2.07 0.29
CA ILE A 37 -1.09 -2.28 1.23
C ILE A 37 -0.71 -3.26 2.34
N TYR A 38 0.01 -4.33 2.02
CA TYR A 38 0.49 -5.28 3.03
C TYR A 38 1.46 -4.63 4.04
N ALA A 39 2.41 -3.82 3.56
CA ALA A 39 3.33 -3.09 4.43
C ALA A 39 2.59 -2.10 5.35
N LEU A 40 1.61 -1.36 4.81
CA LEU A 40 0.78 -0.43 5.58
C LEU A 40 -0.03 -1.14 6.67
N LYS A 41 -0.60 -2.32 6.40
CA LYS A 41 -1.26 -3.13 7.43
C LYS A 41 -0.32 -3.49 8.58
N GLY A 42 0.94 -3.81 8.26
CA GLY A 42 1.97 -4.09 9.26
C GLY A 42 2.28 -2.87 10.14
N ILE A 43 2.31 -1.67 9.55
CA ILE A 43 2.42 -0.42 10.30
C ILE A 43 1.19 -0.23 11.20
N SER A 44 -0.03 -0.36 10.65
CA SER A 44 -1.27 -0.13 11.41
C SER A 44 -1.43 -1.07 12.60
N GLU A 45 -1.02 -2.34 12.48
CA GLU A 45 -1.02 -3.30 13.59
C GLU A 45 -0.16 -2.82 14.78
N LEU A 46 1.00 -2.23 14.50
CA LEU A 46 1.86 -1.65 15.53
C LEU A 46 1.34 -0.29 16.01
N GLY A 47 0.77 0.50 15.10
CA GLY A 47 0.15 1.80 15.43
C GLY A 47 -0.94 1.66 16.49
N LEU A 48 -1.79 0.64 16.38
CA LEU A 48 -2.81 0.38 17.41
C LEU A 48 -2.20 0.10 18.79
N LYS A 49 -1.08 -0.63 18.86
CA LYS A 49 -0.38 -0.90 20.13
C LYS A 49 0.31 0.35 20.67
N ALA A 50 0.82 1.19 19.78
CA ALA A 50 1.44 2.47 20.16
C ALA A 50 0.40 3.42 20.76
N ASP A 51 -0.81 3.48 20.17
CA ASP A 51 -1.94 4.24 20.72
C ASP A 51 -2.32 3.74 22.13
N GLU A 52 -2.39 2.42 22.35
CA GLU A 52 -2.64 1.82 23.67
C GLU A 52 -1.55 2.16 24.70
N ALA A 53 -0.30 2.27 24.27
CA ALA A 53 0.85 2.61 25.10
C ALA A 53 1.05 4.14 25.27
N GLY A 54 0.29 4.97 24.55
CA GLY A 54 0.48 6.43 24.52
C GLY A 54 1.77 6.87 23.82
N ILE A 55 2.30 6.07 22.91
CA ILE A 55 3.49 6.36 22.10
C ILE A 55 3.06 7.08 20.83
N GLU A 56 3.60 8.29 20.61
CA GLU A 56 3.35 9.05 19.39
C GLU A 56 4.54 8.94 18.42
N MET A 57 4.25 8.60 17.15
CA MET A 57 5.25 8.63 16.08
C MET A 57 4.87 9.69 15.02
N PRO A 58 5.55 10.84 15.00
CA PRO A 58 5.26 11.90 14.05
C PRO A 58 5.35 11.42 12.59
N ARG A 59 4.38 11.83 11.78
CA ARG A 59 4.23 11.51 10.34
C ARG A 59 3.73 10.09 10.01
N LEU A 60 3.50 9.22 10.99
CA LEU A 60 2.96 7.87 10.76
C LEU A 60 1.63 7.93 9.99
N ASP A 61 0.67 8.71 10.49
CA ASP A 61 -0.66 8.86 9.87
C ASP A 61 -0.59 9.38 8.44
N ARG A 62 0.23 10.42 8.24
CA ARG A 62 0.42 11.01 6.91
C ARG A 62 1.01 9.99 5.95
N PHE A 63 1.97 9.18 6.41
CA PHE A 63 2.58 8.13 5.59
C PHE A 63 1.54 7.08 5.19
N VAL A 64 0.68 6.64 6.13
CA VAL A 64 -0.42 5.70 5.83
C VAL A 64 -1.38 6.28 4.80
N ILE A 65 -1.80 7.55 4.96
CA ILE A 65 -2.71 8.23 4.02
C ILE A 65 -2.09 8.33 2.62
N GLU A 66 -0.84 8.78 2.51
CA GLU A 66 -0.15 8.92 1.22
C GLU A 66 0.05 7.54 0.56
N GLY A 67 0.39 6.52 1.35
CA GLY A 67 0.54 5.14 0.90
C GLY A 67 -0.77 4.52 0.40
N LEU A 68 -1.90 4.81 1.04
CA LEU A 68 -3.22 4.41 0.54
C LEU A 68 -3.56 5.15 -0.75
N PHE A 69 -3.37 6.47 -0.79
CA PHE A 69 -3.74 7.30 -1.93
C PHE A 69 -3.01 6.87 -3.20
N MET A 70 -1.71 6.56 -3.13
CA MET A 70 -0.96 6.13 -4.31
C MET A 70 -1.49 4.83 -4.94
N THR A 71 -2.28 4.02 -4.23
CA THR A 71 -2.88 2.77 -4.74
C THR A 71 -4.27 2.95 -5.38
N ILE A 72 -4.86 4.15 -5.28
CA ILE A 72 -6.15 4.46 -5.90
C ILE A 72 -6.03 4.39 -7.43
N THR A 73 -7.12 4.01 -8.09
CA THR A 73 -7.20 3.92 -9.56
C THR A 73 -6.77 5.25 -10.19
N ASN A 74 -5.84 5.17 -11.15
CA ASN A 74 -5.27 6.29 -11.88
C ASN A 74 -4.45 7.30 -11.05
N ALA A 75 -4.07 6.97 -9.81
CA ALA A 75 -3.27 7.87 -8.98
C ALA A 75 -1.77 7.81 -9.32
N ASN A 76 -1.20 6.61 -9.44
CA ASN A 76 0.25 6.46 -9.67
C ASN A 76 0.58 5.19 -10.46
N PHE A 77 1.36 5.35 -11.54
CA PHE A 77 1.83 4.27 -12.41
C PHE A 77 3.36 4.07 -12.38
N ASP A 78 4.08 4.82 -11.55
CA ASP A 78 5.53 4.75 -11.41
C ASP A 78 5.93 3.63 -10.43
N LYS A 79 6.55 2.57 -10.94
CA LYS A 79 6.95 1.39 -10.15
C LYS A 79 8.06 1.71 -9.16
N ASP A 80 9.01 2.57 -9.52
CA ASP A 80 10.15 2.89 -8.68
C ASP A 80 9.69 3.66 -7.43
N ARG A 81 8.66 4.48 -7.57
CA ARG A 81 7.99 5.12 -6.42
C ARG A 81 7.42 4.11 -5.44
N PHE A 82 6.82 3.02 -5.90
CA PHE A 82 6.35 1.96 -5.02
C PHE A 82 7.50 1.21 -4.35
N PHE A 83 8.56 0.87 -5.09
CA PHE A 83 9.74 0.22 -4.50
C PHE A 83 10.32 1.04 -3.35
N GLU A 84 10.55 2.33 -3.57
CA GLU A 84 11.10 3.21 -2.53
C GLU A 84 10.11 3.40 -1.36
N LYS A 85 8.82 3.58 -1.64
CA LYS A 85 7.83 3.74 -0.56
C LYS A 85 7.61 2.48 0.26
N ILE A 86 7.72 1.29 -0.33
CA ILE A 86 7.65 0.03 0.42
C ILE A 86 8.87 -0.10 1.35
N LYS A 87 10.08 0.30 0.91
CA LYS A 87 11.25 0.33 1.79
C LYS A 87 11.07 1.31 2.93
N ASP A 88 10.59 2.53 2.65
CA ASP A 88 10.24 3.51 3.67
C ASP A 88 9.24 2.92 4.68
N ALA A 89 8.21 2.22 4.19
CA ALA A 89 7.18 1.62 5.03
C ALA A 89 7.74 0.55 5.97
N LEU A 90 8.62 -0.33 5.46
CA LEU A 90 9.27 -1.36 6.27
C LEU A 90 10.17 -0.74 7.33
N LYS A 91 10.93 0.30 6.97
CA LYS A 91 11.78 1.03 7.92
C LYS A 91 10.95 1.69 9.02
N LEU A 92 9.87 2.38 8.66
CA LEU A 92 8.98 3.05 9.61
C LEU A 92 8.27 2.06 10.54
N ARG A 93 7.87 0.90 10.01
CA ARG A 93 7.33 -0.21 10.81
C ARG A 93 8.34 -0.69 11.84
N ASP A 94 9.59 -0.90 11.43
CA ASP A 94 10.63 -1.41 12.32
C ASP A 94 11.02 -0.37 13.38
N GLU A 95 11.09 0.92 13.02
CA GLU A 95 11.25 2.02 13.98
C GLU A 95 10.12 2.03 15.02
N LEU A 96 8.85 1.90 14.59
CA LEU A 96 7.71 1.86 15.51
C LEU A 96 7.73 0.63 16.43
N LYS A 97 8.24 -0.49 15.92
CA LYS A 97 8.40 -1.72 16.69
C LYS A 97 9.47 -1.56 17.79
N ASP A 98 10.54 -0.83 17.53
CA ASP A 98 11.62 -0.63 18.49
C ASP A 98 11.23 0.33 19.63
N GLU A 99 10.24 1.21 19.40
CA GLU A 99 9.65 2.09 20.42
C GLU A 99 8.61 1.38 21.32
N LEU A 100 8.07 0.24 20.88
CA LEU A 100 7.08 -0.59 21.59
C LEU A 100 7.72 -1.58 22.57
#